data_AF-A0A1V4UTF9-F1
#
_entry.id   AF-A0A1V4UTF9-F1
#
_cell.length_a   1.000
_cell.length_b   1.000
_cell.length_c   1.000
_cell.angle_alpha   90.00
_cell.angle_beta   90.00
_cell.angle_gamma   90.00
#
_symmetry.space_group_name_H-M   'P 1'
#
loop_
_entity.id
_entity.type
_entity.pdbx_description
1 polymer ?
#
loop_
_entity_poly.entity_id
_entity_poly.type
_entity_poly.pdbx_seq_one_letter_code
_entity_poly.pdbx_strand_id
1 'polypeptide(L)'
;MNSLEEGSYALYMGERRLEPFSLERNVVGFCDRCESDLESLAYFRTESGWMVSARCKKDHLILMRYDLEWNWQGDQELQISAKKEGISTLSREMLEAVFTRAEIRDMQACEQGLPFVRQNLYRARSKYDRFEKLFGIRLNI
;
A
#
# COMPACT_ATOMS: atom_id res chain seq x y z
N MET A 1 -2.07 -8.48 -11.23
CA MET A 1 -1.79 -7.04 -11.30
C MET A 1 -0.82 -6.70 -10.19
N ASN A 2 0.26 -5.95 -10.46
CA ASN A 2 1.25 -5.60 -9.45
C ASN A 2 0.72 -4.48 -8.56
N SER A 3 1.00 -4.51 -7.26
CA SER A 3 0.62 -3.42 -6.36
C SER A 3 1.75 -2.99 -5.44
N LEU A 4 1.77 -1.70 -5.11
CA LEU A 4 2.70 -1.09 -4.19
C LEU A 4 1.96 -0.79 -2.88
N GLU A 5 2.47 -1.30 -1.76
CA GLU A 5 1.88 -1.01 -0.45
C GLU A 5 2.08 0.45 -0.06
N GLU A 6 0.99 1.12 0.31
CA GLU A 6 1.06 2.50 0.75
C GLU A 6 1.90 2.64 2.03
N GLY A 7 2.79 3.65 2.05
CA GLY A 7 3.70 3.92 3.17
C GLY A 7 5.02 3.13 3.11
N SER A 8 4.98 1.80 3.06
CA SER A 8 6.21 0.97 3.03
C SER A 8 6.83 0.91 1.62
N TYR A 9 6.02 1.11 0.59
CA TYR A 9 6.36 0.85 -0.80
C TYR A 9 6.85 -0.58 -1.08
N ALA A 10 6.41 -1.55 -0.27
CA ALA A 10 6.63 -2.97 -0.59
C ALA A 10 5.87 -3.34 -1.87
N LEU A 11 6.53 -4.06 -2.79
CA LEU A 11 5.95 -4.47 -4.06
C LEU A 11 5.35 -5.87 -3.95
N TYR A 12 4.09 -6.01 -4.36
CA TYR A 12 3.37 -7.26 -4.46
C TYR A 12 3.23 -7.67 -5.93
N MET A 13 3.78 -8.83 -6.26
CA MET A 13 3.67 -9.48 -7.56
C MET A 13 2.96 -10.83 -7.38
N GLY A 14 1.63 -10.82 -7.39
CA GLY A 14 0.84 -11.98 -6.99
C GLY A 14 0.95 -12.20 -5.48
N GLU A 15 1.41 -13.39 -5.06
CA GLU A 15 1.66 -13.72 -3.64
C GLU A 15 3.06 -13.31 -3.17
N ARG A 16 3.96 -12.94 -4.11
CA ARG A 16 5.33 -12.56 -3.78
C ARG A 16 5.37 -11.11 -3.31
N ARG A 17 5.90 -10.90 -2.10
CA ARG A 17 6.22 -9.59 -1.53
C ARG A 17 7.72 -9.31 -1.68
N LEU A 18 8.07 -8.14 -2.18
CA LEU A 18 9.43 -7.64 -2.28
C LEU A 18 9.58 -6.36 -1.46
N GLU A 19 10.52 -6.37 -0.53
CA GLU A 19 10.90 -5.16 0.20
C GLU A 19 11.72 -4.23 -0.71
N PRO A 20 11.56 -2.91 -0.56
CA PRO A 20 12.38 -1.95 -1.29
C PRO A 20 13.85 -2.13 -0.91
N PHE A 21 14.70 -2.27 -1.91
CA PHE A 21 16.16 -2.21 -1.76
C PHE A 21 16.62 -0.77 -1.47
N SER A 22 15.96 0.21 -2.07
CA SER A 22 16.20 1.64 -1.84
C SER A 22 14.89 2.43 -2.02
N LEU A 23 14.78 3.54 -1.28
CA LEU A 23 13.67 4.51 -1.38
C LEU A 23 14.17 5.87 -1.93
N GLU A 24 15.31 5.86 -2.62
CA GLU A 24 15.85 7.06 -3.26
C GLU A 24 14.85 7.68 -4.25
N ARG A 25 14.83 9.00 -4.28
CA ARG A 25 13.89 9.82 -5.05
C ARG A 25 14.65 10.57 -6.13
N ASN A 26 14.46 10.18 -7.38
CA ASN A 26 15.08 10.82 -8.53
C ASN A 26 14.21 10.64 -9.77
N VAL A 27 14.47 11.46 -10.78
CA VAL A 27 13.84 11.29 -12.09
C VAL A 27 14.41 10.03 -12.74
N VAL A 28 13.53 9.15 -13.20
CA VAL A 28 13.88 7.85 -13.82
C VAL A 28 13.38 7.70 -15.27
N GLY A 29 12.66 8.70 -15.77
CA GLY A 29 12.16 8.72 -17.14
C GLY A 29 10.99 9.68 -17.32
N PHE A 30 10.19 9.45 -18.36
CA PHE A 30 9.00 10.23 -18.69
C PHE A 30 7.77 9.34 -18.73
N CYS A 31 6.63 9.87 -18.29
CA CYS A 31 5.35 9.17 -18.38
C CYS A 31 4.83 9.22 -19.82
N ASP A 32 4.61 8.06 -20.43
CA ASP A 32 4.02 7.88 -21.76
C ASP A 32 2.63 8.52 -21.94
N ARG A 33 1.88 8.73 -20.85
CA ARG A 33 0.52 9.30 -20.89
C ARG A 33 0.46 10.82 -20.74
N CYS A 34 1.44 11.44 -20.07
CA CYS A 34 1.36 12.87 -19.74
C CYS A 34 2.66 13.64 -19.93
N GLU A 35 3.71 12.97 -20.41
CA GLU A 35 5.01 13.52 -20.79
C GLU A 35 5.78 14.22 -19.66
N SER A 36 5.29 14.15 -18.42
CA SER A 36 6.03 14.65 -17.27
C SER A 36 7.04 13.61 -16.78
N ASP A 37 8.06 14.10 -16.07
CA ASP A 37 9.01 13.29 -15.33
C ASP A 37 8.30 12.23 -14.47
N LEU A 38 8.87 11.03 -14.50
CA LEU A 38 8.60 9.95 -13.56
C LEU A 38 9.62 10.05 -12.43
N GLU A 39 9.12 10.22 -11.21
CA GLU A 39 9.95 10.19 -10.00
C GLU A 39 9.89 8.78 -9.40
N SER A 40 11.04 8.22 -9.02
CA SER A 40 11.11 6.93 -8.35
C SER A 40 10.37 6.95 -6.99
N LEU A 41 9.66 5.87 -6.70
CA LEU A 41 9.07 5.59 -5.40
C LEU A 41 9.92 4.60 -4.60
N ALA A 42 10.33 3.52 -5.25
CA ALA A 42 11.16 2.48 -4.67
C ALA A 42 11.90 1.67 -5.74
N TYR A 43 13.05 1.13 -5.34
CA TYR A 43 13.89 0.24 -6.13
C TYR A 43 13.85 -1.16 -5.55
N PHE A 44 13.77 -2.18 -6.41
CA PHE A 44 13.69 -3.58 -6.01
C PHE A 44 14.74 -4.40 -6.75
N ARG A 45 15.37 -5.33 -6.04
CA ARG A 45 16.27 -6.33 -6.63
C ARG A 45 15.54 -7.66 -6.76
N THR A 46 15.61 -8.26 -7.94
CA THR A 46 15.18 -9.63 -8.18
C THR A 46 16.36 -10.49 -8.61
N GLU A 47 16.15 -11.80 -8.74
CA GLU A 47 17.17 -12.71 -9.29
C GLU A 47 17.51 -12.39 -10.75
N SER A 48 16.57 -11.79 -11.49
CA SER A 48 16.68 -11.55 -12.93
C SER A 48 17.00 -10.11 -13.31
N GLY A 49 17.11 -9.18 -12.34
CA GLY A 49 17.36 -7.78 -12.64
C GLY A 49 16.88 -6.81 -11.58
N TRP A 50 16.48 -5.63 -12.02
CA TRP A 50 15.94 -4.57 -11.18
C TRP A 50 14.51 -4.22 -11.56
N MET A 51 13.78 -3.69 -10.58
CA MET A 51 12.50 -3.04 -10.83
C MET A 51 12.47 -1.70 -10.13
N VAL A 52 11.77 -0.74 -10.72
CA VAL A 52 11.60 0.60 -10.16
C VAL A 52 10.13 0.95 -10.22
N SER A 53 9.51 1.17 -9.07
CA SER A 53 8.19 1.81 -9.03
C SER A 53 8.38 3.30 -9.18
N ALA A 54 7.58 3.95 -10.01
CA ALA A 54 7.67 5.38 -10.26
C ALA A 54 6.28 6.00 -10.40
N ARG A 55 6.22 7.31 -10.18
CA ARG A 55 4.99 8.10 -10.26
C ARG A 55 5.24 9.41 -10.98
N CYS A 56 4.29 9.80 -11.82
CA CYS A 56 4.31 11.11 -12.48
C CYS A 56 3.47 12.15 -11.72
N LYS A 57 3.56 13.43 -12.11
CA LYS A 57 2.78 14.52 -11.46
C LYS A 57 1.26 14.40 -11.58
N LYS A 58 0.75 13.51 -12.44
CA LYS A 58 -0.68 13.20 -12.60
C LYS A 58 -1.06 11.88 -11.91
N ASP A 59 -0.24 11.39 -10.99
CA ASP A 59 -0.44 10.15 -10.23
C ASP A 59 -0.54 8.87 -11.08
N HIS A 60 -0.06 8.88 -12.32
CA HIS A 60 0.13 7.62 -13.05
C HIS A 60 1.28 6.85 -12.42
N LEU A 61 1.00 5.60 -12.07
CA LEU A 61 1.94 4.66 -11.47
C LEU A 61 2.42 3.66 -12.50
N ILE A 62 3.71 3.37 -12.47
CA ILE A 62 4.36 2.45 -13.39
C ILE A 62 5.42 1.64 -12.66
N LEU A 63 5.58 0.38 -13.07
CA LEU A 63 6.66 -0.48 -12.62
C LEU A 63 7.59 -0.73 -13.80
N MET A 64 8.77 -0.13 -13.78
CA MET A 64 9.79 -0.25 -14.81
C MET A 64 10.67 -1.47 -14.51
N ARG A 65 10.97 -2.28 -15.53
CA ARG A 65 11.85 -3.46 -15.38
C ARG A 65 13.17 -3.24 -16.10
N TYR A 66 14.24 -3.71 -15.47
CA TYR A 66 15.59 -3.70 -16.02
C TYR A 66 16.25 -5.07 -15.82
N ASP A 67 17.22 -5.40 -16.65
CA ASP A 67 18.13 -6.53 -16.40
C ASP A 67 19.15 -6.18 -15.30
N LEU A 68 20.18 -7.02 -15.10
CA LEU A 68 21.18 -6.81 -14.05
C LEU A 68 22.09 -5.60 -14.35
N GLU A 69 22.24 -5.27 -15.63
CA GLU A 69 23.07 -4.21 -16.21
C GLU A 69 22.32 -2.88 -16.38
N TRP A 70 21.08 -2.76 -15.88
CA TRP A 70 20.22 -1.58 -16.01
C TRP A 70 19.72 -1.28 -17.42
N ASN A 71 19.69 -2.27 -18.33
CA ASN A 71 19.00 -2.10 -19.61
C ASN A 71 17.50 -2.31 -19.41
N TRP A 72 16.71 -1.35 -19.91
CA TRP A 72 15.24 -1.38 -19.81
C TRP A 72 14.65 -2.57 -20.57
N GLN A 73 13.73 -3.28 -19.90
CA GLN A 73 13.07 -4.49 -20.40
C GLN A 73 11.57 -4.29 -20.63
N GLY A 74 11.04 -3.12 -20.32
CA GLY A 74 9.61 -2.81 -20.43
C GLY A 74 8.98 -2.32 -19.13
N ASP A 75 7.80 -1.75 -19.29
CA ASP A 75 7.00 -1.23 -18.19
C ASP A 75 5.79 -2.13 -17.91
N GLN A 76 5.34 -2.14 -16.66
CA GLN A 76 4.17 -2.88 -16.22
C GLN A 76 3.22 -1.98 -15.44
N GLU A 77 1.94 -2.33 -15.49
CA GLU A 77 0.92 -1.68 -14.68
C GLU A 77 1.19 -1.85 -13.19
N LEU A 78 1.01 -0.76 -12.46
CA LEU A 78 1.17 -0.69 -11.02
C LEU A 78 -0.01 0.07 -10.42
N GLN A 79 -0.53 -0.45 -9.33
CA GLN A 79 -1.53 0.24 -8.50
C GLN A 79 -0.98 0.43 -7.09
N ILE A 80 -1.50 1.39 -6.33
CA ILE A 80 -1.28 1.43 -4.89
C ILE A 80 -2.32 0.52 -4.23
N SER A 81 -1.86 -0.32 -3.32
CA SER A 81 -2.72 -1.06 -2.39
C SER A 81 -2.55 -0.46 -1.00
N ALA A 82 -3.66 -0.12 -0.35
CA ALA A 82 -3.66 0.27 1.05
C ALA A 82 -3.00 -0.81 1.91
N LYS A 83 -2.23 -0.38 2.91
CA LYS A 83 -1.59 -1.27 3.87
C LYS A 83 -2.65 -2.08 4.59
N LYS A 84 -2.56 -3.42 4.56
CA LYS A 84 -3.47 -4.28 5.32
C LYS A 84 -2.89 -4.48 6.70
N GLU A 85 -3.49 -3.82 7.69
CA GLU A 85 -3.13 -3.99 9.10
C GLU A 85 -4.28 -4.60 9.90
N GLY A 86 -3.89 -5.36 10.93
CA GLY A 86 -4.80 -5.79 11.98
C GLY A 86 -5.10 -4.64 12.94
N ILE A 87 -6.23 -4.70 13.63
CA ILE A 87 -6.59 -3.65 14.60
C ILE A 87 -5.63 -3.61 15.77
N SER A 88 -5.10 -4.77 16.16
CA SER A 88 -4.13 -4.87 17.24
C SER A 88 -2.77 -4.23 16.94
N THR A 89 -2.42 -3.97 15.67
CA THR A 89 -1.14 -3.32 15.31
C THR A 89 -1.23 -1.81 15.25
N LEU A 90 -2.44 -1.24 15.24
CA LEU A 90 -2.69 0.19 15.12
C LEU A 90 -2.63 0.91 16.47
N SER A 91 -2.17 2.17 16.46
CA SER A 91 -2.16 2.98 17.67
C SER A 91 -3.59 3.33 18.10
N ARG A 92 -3.76 3.49 19.41
CA ARG A 92 -5.07 3.80 19.99
C ARG A 92 -5.59 5.16 19.53
N GLU A 93 -4.72 6.14 19.42
CA GLU A 93 -5.04 7.50 18.96
C GLU A 93 -5.60 7.48 17.53
N MET A 94 -5.00 6.66 16.65
CA MET A 94 -5.44 6.51 15.27
C MET A 94 -6.85 5.90 15.20
N LEU A 95 -7.10 4.86 16.00
CA LEU A 95 -8.41 4.21 16.07
C LEU A 95 -9.47 5.14 16.67
N GLU A 96 -9.17 5.84 17.77
CA GLU A 96 -10.10 6.75 18.46
C GLU A 96 -10.46 7.99 17.62
N ALA A 97 -9.68 8.33 16.58
CA ALA A 97 -10.01 9.40 15.65
C ALA A 97 -11.25 9.12 14.78
N VAL A 98 -11.60 7.84 14.59
CA VAL A 98 -12.70 7.41 13.69
C VAL A 98 -13.73 6.55 14.42
N PHE A 99 -13.28 5.71 15.34
CA PHE A 99 -14.10 4.72 16.02
C PHE A 99 -14.35 5.10 17.48
N THR A 100 -15.52 4.73 17.98
CA THR A 100 -15.83 4.82 19.40
C THR A 100 -15.10 3.72 20.18
N ARG A 101 -14.92 3.90 21.49
CA ARG A 101 -14.32 2.88 22.35
C ARG A 101 -15.03 1.52 22.27
N ALA A 102 -16.36 1.51 22.14
CA ALA A 102 -17.14 0.28 22.01
C ALA A 102 -16.90 -0.44 20.68
N GLU A 103 -16.75 0.32 19.59
CA GLU A 103 -16.40 -0.21 18.27
C GLU A 103 -14.99 -0.78 18.27
N ILE A 104 -14.01 -0.06 18.80
CA ILE A 104 -12.60 -0.51 18.88
C ILE A 104 -12.49 -1.82 19.66
N ARG A 105 -13.13 -1.90 20.83
CA ARG A 105 -13.15 -3.12 21.66
C ARG A 105 -13.70 -4.31 20.87
N ASP A 106 -14.83 -4.13 20.19
CA ASP A 106 -15.50 -5.23 19.50
C ASP A 106 -14.81 -5.62 18.18
N MET A 107 -14.14 -4.67 17.53
CA MET A 107 -13.21 -4.92 16.43
C MET A 107 -12.03 -5.79 16.88
N GLN A 108 -11.37 -5.46 17.99
CA GLN A 108 -10.27 -6.24 18.57
C GLN A 108 -10.72 -7.64 19.02
N ALA A 109 -11.89 -7.72 19.67
CA ALA A 109 -12.47 -9.01 20.06
C ALA A 109 -12.76 -9.89 18.82
N CYS A 110 -13.32 -9.31 17.75
CA CYS A 110 -13.56 -10.02 16.50
C CYS A 110 -12.26 -10.55 15.87
N GLU A 111 -11.21 -9.73 15.80
CA GLU A 111 -9.89 -10.14 15.30
C GLU A 111 -9.30 -11.31 16.10
N GLN A 112 -9.51 -11.34 17.42
CA GLN A 112 -9.00 -12.38 18.32
C GLN A 112 -9.92 -13.62 18.42
N GLY A 113 -11.03 -13.64 17.68
CA GLY A 113 -12.02 -14.73 17.76
C GLY A 113 -12.81 -14.77 19.07
N LEU A 114 -12.83 -13.67 19.83
CA LEU A 114 -13.55 -13.53 21.09
C LEU A 114 -15.01 -13.06 20.88
N PRO A 115 -15.91 -13.25 21.86
CA PRO A 115 -17.28 -12.72 21.77
C PRO A 115 -17.32 -11.19 21.64
N PHE A 116 -18.14 -10.69 20.71
CA PHE A 116 -18.29 -9.25 20.43
C PHE A 116 -19.74 -8.86 20.12
N VAL A 117 -20.07 -7.57 20.22
CA VAL A 117 -21.39 -7.06 19.84
C VAL A 117 -21.41 -6.76 18.35
N ARG A 118 -22.19 -7.55 17.58
CA ARG A 118 -22.30 -7.42 16.12
C ARG A 118 -22.66 -6.00 15.66
N GLN A 119 -23.54 -5.31 16.39
CA GLN A 119 -23.97 -3.95 16.03
C GLN A 119 -22.80 -2.94 16.02
N ASN A 120 -21.87 -3.07 16.96
CA ASN A 120 -20.69 -2.21 17.00
C ASN A 120 -19.74 -2.53 15.84
N LEU A 121 -19.58 -3.81 15.48
CA LEU A 121 -18.80 -4.18 14.30
C LEU A 121 -19.43 -3.65 13.00
N TYR A 122 -20.75 -3.70 12.85
CA TYR A 122 -21.44 -3.12 11.69
C TYR A 122 -21.24 -1.60 11.59
N ARG A 123 -21.35 -0.89 12.72
CA ARG A 123 -21.09 0.56 12.77
C ARG A 123 -19.63 0.91 12.51
N ALA A 124 -18.70 0.04 12.90
CA ALA A 124 -17.29 0.20 12.59
C ALA A 124 -17.02 0.02 11.09
N ARG A 125 -17.54 -1.08 10.49
CA ARG A 125 -17.36 -1.40 9.07
C ARG A 125 -17.82 -0.28 8.13
N SER A 126 -18.90 0.43 8.46
CA SER A 126 -19.35 1.58 7.66
C SER A 126 -18.39 2.79 7.69
N LYS A 127 -17.38 2.77 8.56
CA LYS A 127 -16.34 3.82 8.68
C LYS A 127 -14.99 3.40 8.11
N TYR A 128 -14.84 2.17 7.60
CA TYR A 128 -13.56 1.68 7.10
C TYR A 128 -13.05 2.53 5.93
N ASP A 129 -13.92 2.88 4.98
CA ASP A 129 -13.55 3.77 3.86
C ASP A 129 -13.06 5.14 4.35
N ARG A 130 -13.64 5.66 5.45
CA ARG A 130 -13.18 6.92 6.06
C ARG A 130 -11.82 6.75 6.72
N PHE A 131 -11.59 5.62 7.40
CA PHE A 131 -10.31 5.30 8.02
C PHE A 131 -9.20 5.15 6.95
N GLU A 132 -9.48 4.41 5.88
CA GLU A 132 -8.57 4.23 4.73
C GLU A 132 -8.21 5.59 4.11
N LYS A 133 -9.18 6.48 3.89
CA LYS A 133 -8.90 7.84 3.37
C LYS A 133 -8.06 8.71 4.29
N LEU A 134 -8.15 8.53 5.62
CA LEU A 134 -7.40 9.33 6.59
C LEU A 134 -5.99 8.83 6.81
N PHE A 135 -5.77 7.51 6.75
CA PHE A 135 -4.54 6.89 7.20
C PHE A 135 -3.85 6.00 6.15
N GLY A 136 -4.43 5.79 4.96
CA GLY A 136 -3.88 4.91 3.92
C GLY A 136 -3.86 3.41 4.31
N ILE A 137 -4.59 3.06 5.36
CA ILE A 137 -4.61 1.72 5.95
C ILE A 137 -5.99 1.12 5.76
N ARG A 138 -6.03 -0.06 5.16
CA ARG A 138 -7.26 -0.83 4.99
C ARG A 138 -7.37 -1.88 6.09
N LEU A 139 -8.41 -1.73 6.90
CA LEU A 139 -8.69 -2.64 8.01
C LEU A 139 -9.19 -4.00 7.50
N ASN A 140 -8.69 -5.08 8.08
CA ASN A 140 -9.09 -6.44 7.73
C ASN A 140 -9.65 -7.16 8.96
N ILE A 141 -10.99 -7.12 9.13
CA ILE A 141 -11.74 -7.83 10.20
C ILE A 141 -13.03 -8.45 9.67
#